data_AF-A0A7G2D7V6-F1
#
_entry.id   AF-A0A7G2D7V6-F1
#
_cell.length_a   1.000
_cell.length_b   1.000
_cell.length_c   1.000
_cell.angle_alpha   90.00
_cell.angle_beta   90.00
_cell.angle_gamma   90.00
#
_symmetry.space_group_name_H-M   'P 1'
#
loop_
_entity.id
_entity.type
_entity.pdbx_description
1 polymer ?
#
loop_
_entity_poly.entity_id
_entity_poly.type
_entity_poly.pdbx_seq_one_letter_code
_entity_poly.pdbx_strand_id
1 'polypeptide(L)'
;MQNIPPQVQAMLGQLESYQQQLQLVIQQKQKVQLELTEAKKALEEIEKVEDGTVIYKTVGTLIVKTEKAKALEELKEKVETLEVRLSALERQEKKLNEKLKELTAKIQSSLRPTAG
;
A
#
# COMPACT_ATOMS: atom_id res chain seq x y z
N MET A 1 12.34 -10.89 -38.61
CA MET A 1 12.22 -10.57 -37.18
C MET A 1 12.83 -9.20 -36.98
N GLN A 2 12.07 -8.19 -36.52
CA GLN A 2 12.68 -6.90 -36.16
C GLN A 2 13.69 -7.18 -35.04
N ASN A 3 14.98 -6.99 -35.31
CA ASN A 3 16.03 -7.12 -34.31
C ASN A 3 15.90 -5.94 -33.34
N ILE A 4 15.21 -6.15 -32.22
CA ILE A 4 15.12 -5.16 -31.15
C ILE A 4 16.53 -4.87 -30.65
N PRO A 5 16.99 -3.60 -30.62
CA PRO A 5 18.33 -3.27 -30.13
C PRO A 5 18.55 -3.81 -28.70
N PRO A 6 19.76 -4.32 -28.35
CA PRO A 6 20.04 -4.85 -27.01
C PRO A 6 19.69 -3.88 -25.87
N GLN A 7 19.87 -2.58 -26.10
CA GLN A 7 19.50 -1.53 -25.15
C GLN A 7 17.98 -1.49 -24.88
N VAL A 8 17.16 -1.70 -25.91
CA VAL A 8 15.70 -1.76 -25.78
C VAL A 8 15.26 -3.05 -25.07
N GLN A 9 15.94 -4.16 -25.32
CA GLN A 9 15.69 -5.42 -24.58
C GLN A 9 15.95 -5.25 -23.08
N ALA A 10 17.06 -4.60 -22.70
CA ALA A 10 17.35 -4.30 -21.29
C ALA A 10 16.28 -3.38 -20.66
N MET A 11 15.83 -2.35 -21.39
CA MET A 11 14.76 -1.46 -20.93
C MET A 11 13.42 -2.19 -20.74
N LEU A 12 13.09 -3.16 -21.60
CA LEU A 12 11.89 -4.00 -21.45
C LEU A 12 11.97 -4.89 -20.21
N GLY A 13 13.12 -5.49 -19.92
CA GLY A 13 13.31 -6.25 -18.69
C GLY A 13 13.17 -5.37 -17.43
N GLN A 14 13.69 -4.14 -17.48
CA GLN A 14 13.50 -3.18 -16.39
C GLN A 14 12.03 -2.75 -16.23
N LEU A 15 11.30 -2.60 -17.34
CA LEU A 15 9.87 -2.27 -17.34
C LEU A 15 9.07 -3.38 -16.65
N GLU A 16 9.32 -4.63 -17.00
CA GLU A 16 8.68 -5.79 -16.37
C GLU A 16 8.98 -5.84 -14.86
N SER A 17 10.24 -5.60 -14.45
CA SER A 17 10.60 -5.54 -13.04
C SER A 17 9.83 -4.46 -12.27
N TYR A 18 9.68 -3.26 -12.84
CA TYR A 18 8.89 -2.20 -12.21
C TYR A 18 7.40 -2.52 -12.16
N GLN A 19 6.85 -3.21 -13.16
CA GLN A 19 5.46 -3.67 -13.13
C GLN A 19 5.20 -4.67 -11.99
N GLN A 20 6.11 -5.64 -11.80
CA GLN A 20 6.03 -6.59 -10.69
C GLN A 20 6.13 -5.89 -9.33
N GLN A 21 7.05 -4.93 -9.18
CA GLN A 21 7.15 -4.13 -7.96
C GLN A 21 5.88 -3.32 -7.69
N LEU A 22 5.29 -2.71 -8.72
CA LEU A 22 4.04 -1.96 -8.60
C LEU A 22 2.89 -2.87 -8.15
N GLN A 23 2.78 -4.07 -8.73
CA GLN A 23 1.76 -5.04 -8.33
C GLN A 23 1.86 -5.40 -6.84
N LEU A 24 3.08 -5.62 -6.33
CA LEU A 24 3.31 -5.89 -4.91
C LEU A 24 2.89 -4.71 -4.03
N VAL A 25 3.24 -3.47 -4.42
CA VAL A 25 2.87 -2.26 -3.67
C VAL A 25 1.35 -2.09 -3.63
N ILE A 26 0.65 -2.35 -4.74
CA ILE A 26 -0.81 -2.28 -4.80
C ILE A 26 -1.45 -3.30 -3.85
N GLN A 27 -0.96 -4.55 -3.84
CA GLN A 27 -1.46 -5.59 -2.92
C GLN A 27 -1.25 -5.21 -1.45
N GLN A 28 -0.07 -4.68 -1.11
CA GLN A 28 0.23 -4.21 0.23
C GLN A 28 -0.68 -3.03 0.63
N LYS A 29 -0.91 -2.09 -0.29
CA LYS A 29 -1.80 -0.95 -0.07
C LYS A 29 -3.23 -1.39 0.22
N GLN A 30 -3.77 -2.31 -0.59
CA GLN A 30 -5.12 -2.85 -0.40
C GLN A 30 -5.27 -3.53 0.97
N LYS A 31 -4.28 -4.31 1.40
CA LYS A 31 -4.28 -4.93 2.73
C LYS A 31 -4.32 -3.88 3.85
N VAL A 32 -3.49 -2.84 3.77
CA VAL A 32 -3.47 -1.76 4.77
C VAL A 32 -4.79 -0.97 4.77
N GLN A 33 -5.38 -0.73 3.61
CA GLN A 33 -6.70 -0.05 3.51
C GLN A 33 -7.82 -0.85 4.17
N LEU A 34 -7.82 -2.18 4.03
CA LEU A 34 -8.77 -3.05 4.69
C LEU A 34 -8.59 -2.99 6.21
N GLU A 35 -7.36 -3.19 6.70
CA GLU A 35 -7.02 -3.12 8.12
C GLU A 35 -7.38 -1.76 8.74
N LEU A 36 -7.13 -0.67 8.01
CA LEU A 36 -7.47 0.69 8.43
C LEU A 36 -8.99 0.89 8.54
N THR A 37 -9.74 0.37 7.57
CA THR A 37 -11.21 0.44 7.56
C THR A 37 -11.79 -0.30 8.75
N GLU A 38 -11.29 -1.50 9.03
CA GLU A 38 -11.70 -2.29 10.20
C GLU A 38 -11.35 -1.60 11.51
N ALA A 39 -10.14 -1.03 11.63
CA ALA A 39 -9.72 -0.29 12.81
C ALA A 39 -10.57 0.96 13.05
N LYS A 40 -10.91 1.72 12.00
CA LYS A 40 -11.81 2.89 12.09
C LYS A 40 -13.21 2.52 12.51
N LYS A 41 -13.77 1.42 11.98
CA LYS A 41 -15.09 0.91 12.41
C LYS A 41 -15.07 0.46 13.87
N ALA A 42 -14.02 -0.25 14.29
CA ALA A 42 -13.88 -0.66 15.69
C ALA A 42 -13.76 0.57 16.62
N LEU A 43 -13.00 1.59 16.21
CA LEU A 43 -12.87 2.86 16.92
C LEU A 43 -14.23 3.56 17.07
N GLU A 44 -14.98 3.67 15.98
CA GLU A 44 -16.31 4.28 15.98
C GLU A 44 -17.28 3.54 16.92
N GLU A 45 -17.25 2.21 16.93
CA GLU A 45 -18.15 1.42 17.77
C GLU A 45 -17.78 1.56 19.26
N ILE A 46 -16.50 1.52 19.60
CA ILE A 46 -16.06 1.64 21.00
C ILE A 46 -16.26 3.06 21.57
N GLU A 47 -16.37 4.08 20.72
CA GLU A 47 -16.75 5.43 21.16
C GLU A 47 -18.23 5.51 21.56
N LYS A 48 -19.08 4.66 20.96
CA LYS A 48 -20.54 4.65 21.20
C LYS A 48 -20.98 3.77 22.37
N VAL A 49 -20.17 2.79 22.79
CA VAL A 49 -20.57 1.90 23.89
C VAL A 49 -20.71 2.65 25.22
N GLU A 50 -21.66 2.25 26.05
CA GLU A 50 -21.90 2.87 27.36
C GLU A 50 -20.69 2.70 28.28
N ASP A 51 -20.48 3.71 29.14
CA ASP A 51 -19.45 3.62 30.18
C ASP A 51 -19.81 2.50 31.17
N GLY A 52 -18.85 1.61 31.42
CA GLY A 52 -19.06 0.39 32.22
C GLY A 52 -19.25 -0.88 31.39
N THR A 53 -19.40 -0.77 30.07
CA THR A 53 -19.38 -1.94 29.16
C THR A 53 -18.08 -2.72 29.33
N VAL A 54 -18.17 -4.03 29.57
CA VAL A 54 -16.99 -4.89 29.71
C VAL A 54 -16.38 -5.13 28.34
N ILE A 55 -15.13 -4.70 28.17
CA ILE A 55 -14.38 -4.83 26.91
C ILE A 55 -13.29 -5.88 27.08
N TYR A 56 -13.17 -6.72 26.06
CA TYR A 56 -12.11 -7.72 25.95
C TYR A 56 -11.27 -7.43 24.71
N LYS A 57 -9.97 -7.69 24.81
CA LYS A 57 -9.04 -7.64 23.68
C LYS A 57 -8.29 -8.95 23.54
N THR A 58 -7.94 -9.28 22.31
CA THR A 58 -7.10 -10.44 21.99
C THR A 58 -5.63 -10.04 22.01
N VAL A 59 -4.80 -10.84 22.68
CA VAL A 59 -3.34 -10.71 22.71
C VAL A 59 -2.74 -12.07 22.38
N GLY A 60 -2.30 -12.25 21.13
CA GLY A 60 -1.88 -13.56 20.64
C GLY A 60 -3.06 -14.55 20.67
N THR A 61 -2.93 -15.62 21.44
CA THR A 61 -3.98 -16.63 21.66
C THR A 61 -4.83 -16.36 22.90
N LEU A 62 -4.53 -15.30 23.66
CA LEU A 62 -5.22 -14.98 24.92
C LEU A 62 -6.29 -13.91 24.70
N ILE A 63 -7.34 -13.96 25.52
CA ILE A 63 -8.36 -12.92 25.63
C ILE A 63 -8.22 -12.29 27.01
N VAL A 64 -8.04 -10.98 27.08
CA VAL A 64 -7.86 -10.25 28.34
C VAL A 64 -8.88 -9.13 28.45
N LYS A 65 -9.39 -8.90 29.66
CA LYS A 65 -10.26 -7.75 29.96
C LYS A 65 -9.42 -6.46 29.88
N THR A 66 -10.00 -5.41 29.31
CA THR A 66 -9.37 -4.09 29.23
C THR A 66 -10.38 -2.99 29.54
N GLU A 67 -9.88 -1.82 29.88
CA GLU A 67 -10.68 -0.62 30.06
C GLU A 67 -10.99 0.04 28.71
N LYS A 68 -12.16 0.68 28.61
CA LYS A 68 -12.61 1.41 27.42
C LYS A 68 -11.59 2.47 26.98
N ALA A 69 -11.10 3.28 27.91
CA ALA A 69 -10.14 4.34 27.64
C ALA A 69 -8.85 3.80 27.00
N LYS A 70 -8.32 2.69 27.55
CA LYS A 70 -7.13 2.03 27.02
C LYS A 70 -7.37 1.43 25.64
N ALA A 71 -8.50 0.77 25.42
CA ALA A 71 -8.83 0.20 24.12
C ALA A 71 -9.05 1.29 23.04
N LEU A 72 -9.63 2.44 23.42
CA LEU A 72 -9.75 3.63 22.57
C LEU A 72 -8.38 4.16 22.15
N GLU A 73 -7.47 4.34 23.10
CA GLU A 73 -6.11 4.82 22.84
C GLU A 73 -5.36 3.88 21.90
N GLU A 74 -5.36 2.57 22.18
CA GLU A 74 -4.72 1.56 21.32
C GLU A 74 -5.31 1.54 19.90
N LEU A 75 -6.62 1.72 19.74
CA LEU A 75 -7.26 1.81 18.43
C LEU A 75 -6.87 3.09 17.68
N LYS A 76 -6.76 4.23 18.36
CA LYS A 76 -6.31 5.50 17.77
C LYS A 76 -4.87 5.41 17.28
N GLU A 77 -3.97 4.89 18.10
CA GLU A 77 -2.56 4.65 17.71
C GLU A 77 -2.45 3.69 16.51
N LYS A 78 -3.27 2.63 16.50
CA LYS A 78 -3.33 1.68 15.38
C LYS A 78 -3.79 2.36 14.09
N VAL A 79 -4.84 3.20 14.16
CA VAL A 79 -5.34 3.97 13.01
C VAL A 79 -4.24 4.90 12.49
N GLU A 80 -3.60 5.67 13.35
CA GLU A 80 -2.50 6.59 12.97
C GLU A 80 -1.36 5.83 12.29
N THR A 81 -0.93 4.71 12.87
CA THR A 81 0.12 3.85 12.31
C THR A 81 -0.24 3.35 10.90
N LEU A 82 -1.48 2.91 10.72
CA LEU A 82 -1.98 2.42 9.43
C LEU A 82 -2.09 3.55 8.39
N GLU A 83 -2.48 4.76 8.79
CA GLU A 83 -2.53 5.94 7.92
C GLU A 83 -1.14 6.36 7.42
N VAL A 84 -0.15 6.40 8.33
CA VAL A 84 1.25 6.68 7.96
C VAL A 84 1.75 5.63 6.96
N ARG A 85 1.48 4.36 7.22
CA ARG A 85 1.87 3.26 6.32
C ARG A 85 1.17 3.35 4.96
N LEU A 86 -0.12 3.69 4.95
CA LEU A 86 -0.88 3.90 3.71
C LEU A 86 -0.26 5.03 2.88
N SER A 87 0.02 6.18 3.50
CA SER A 87 0.63 7.32 2.81
C SER A 87 2.01 6.99 2.23
N ALA A 88 2.82 6.20 2.94
CA ALA A 88 4.10 5.74 2.42
C ALA A 88 3.94 4.86 1.17
N LEU A 89 2.98 3.94 1.17
CA LEU A 89 2.68 3.05 0.03
C LEU A 89 2.14 3.84 -1.18
N GLU A 90 1.26 4.83 -0.96
CA GLU A 90 0.77 5.73 -2.02
C GLU A 90 1.91 6.52 -2.67
N ARG A 91 2.85 7.03 -1.85
CA ARG A 91 4.06 7.70 -2.38
C ARG A 91 4.94 6.75 -3.18
N GLN A 92 5.07 5.50 -2.75
CA GLN A 92 5.85 4.48 -3.46
C GLN A 92 5.20 4.11 -4.79
N GLU A 93 3.89 3.90 -4.80
CA GLU A 93 3.08 3.65 -6.00
C GLU A 93 3.22 4.80 -7.01
N LYS A 94 3.09 6.05 -6.55
CA LYS A 94 3.25 7.24 -7.41
C LYS A 94 4.63 7.27 -8.08
N LYS A 95 5.71 7.06 -7.30
CA LYS A 95 7.08 7.03 -7.83
C LYS A 95 7.29 5.90 -8.85
N LEU A 96 6.72 4.71 -8.61
CA LEU A 96 6.81 3.59 -9.55
C LEU A 96 6.07 3.90 -10.85
N ASN A 97 4.87 4.48 -10.78
CA ASN A 97 4.11 4.90 -11.95
C ASN A 97 4.85 5.97 -12.77
N GLU A 98 5.49 6.95 -12.13
CA GLU A 98 6.33 7.95 -12.80
C GLU A 98 7.49 7.28 -13.54
N LYS A 99 8.23 6.37 -12.87
CA LYS A 99 9.32 5.61 -13.51
C LYS A 99 8.85 4.76 -14.68
N LEU A 100 7.70 4.09 -14.56
CA LEU A 100 7.11 3.30 -15.63
C LEU A 100 6.76 4.17 -16.83
N LYS A 101 6.17 5.34 -16.59
CA LYS A 101 5.81 6.30 -17.65
C LYS A 101 7.06 6.81 -18.38
N GLU A 102 8.09 7.21 -17.65
CA GLU A 102 9.36 7.66 -18.22
C GLU A 102 10.05 6.57 -19.04
N LEU A 103 10.11 5.34 -18.51
CA LEU A 103 10.74 4.21 -19.19
C LEU A 103 9.98 3.82 -20.46
N THR A 104 8.65 3.83 -20.40
CA THR A 104 7.78 3.58 -21.57
C THR A 104 8.03 4.62 -22.66
N ALA A 105 8.13 5.92 -22.30
CA ALA A 105 8.43 6.98 -23.24
C ALA A 105 9.82 6.81 -23.89
N LYS A 106 10.84 6.43 -23.09
CA LYS A 106 12.19 6.13 -23.60
C LYS A 106 12.19 4.97 -24.58
N ILE A 107 11.50 3.87 -24.25
CA ILE A 107 11.36 2.70 -25.13
C ILE A 107 10.70 3.11 -26.45
N GLN A 108 9.57 3.85 -26.40
CA GLN A 108 8.88 4.33 -27.60
C GLN A 108 9.77 5.24 -28.46
N SER A 109 10.54 6.14 -27.85
CA SER A 109 11.47 7.00 -28.59
C SER A 109 12.61 6.23 -29.26
N SER A 110 13.07 5.14 -28.63
CA SER A 110 14.16 4.29 -29.15
C SER A 110 13.70 3.36 -30.27
N LEU A 111 12.40 3.08 -30.33
CA LEU A 111 11.76 2.25 -31.36
C LEU A 111 11.22 3.06 -32.54
N ARG A 112 11.10 4.39 -32.41
CA ARG A 112 10.79 5.24 -33.57
C ARG A 112 11.94 5.12 -34.57
N PRO A 113 11.66 4.79 -35.84
CA PRO A 113 12.68 4.86 -36.88
C PRO A 113 13.31 6.25 -36.84
N THR A 114 14.63 6.33 -36.84
CA THR A 114 15.32 7.56 -37.24
C THR A 114 14.84 7.87 -38.64
N ALA A 115 13.86 8.76 -38.78
CA ALA A 115 13.43 9.29 -40.05
C ALA A 115 14.60 10.14 -40.57
N GLY A 116 15.44 9.52 -41.38
CA GLY A 116 16.30 10.19 -42.35
C GLY A 116 15.56 10.30 -43.67
#